data_AF-A0A9C9YSU5-F1
#
_entry.id   AF-A0A9C9YSU5-F1
#
_cell.length_a   1.000
_cell.length_b   1.000
_cell.length_c   1.000
_cell.angle_alpha   90.00
_cell.angle_beta   90.00
_cell.angle_gamma   90.00
#
_symmetry.space_group_name_H-M   'P 1'
#
loop_
_entity.id
_entity.type
_entity.pdbx_description
1 polymer ?
#
loop_
_entity_poly.entity_id
_entity_poly.type
_entity_poly.pdbx_seq_one_letter_code
_entity_poly.pdbx_strand_id
1 'polypeptide(L)'
;MRINARLSDSYEEKLALIQHYSGKTRTEIVREALDQYLQNAVEEIQQTSLSNNRKILEMLGGIAEGPEDLSERYKDQIEQGLKDKHGID
;
A
#
# COMPACT_ATOMS: atom_id res chain seq x y z
N MET A 1 -0.13 -26.40 8.75
CA MET A 1 -1.14 -26.46 7.66
C MET A 1 -0.71 -27.49 6.63
N ARG A 2 -1.62 -28.29 6.08
CA ARG A 2 -1.31 -29.26 5.00
C ARG A 2 -1.96 -28.77 3.71
N ILE A 3 -1.17 -28.67 2.63
CA ILE A 3 -1.65 -28.27 1.30
C ILE A 3 -1.55 -29.51 0.41
N ASN A 4 -2.64 -29.84 -0.29
CA ASN A 4 -2.64 -30.82 -1.37
C ASN A 4 -2.97 -30.06 -2.65
N ALA A 5 -2.03 -29.99 -3.58
CA ALA A 5 -2.20 -29.32 -4.86
C ALA A 5 -1.84 -30.29 -5.98
N ARG A 6 -2.59 -30.23 -7.10
CA ARG A 6 -2.23 -30.94 -8.33
C ARG A 6 -1.44 -29.97 -9.21
N LEU A 7 -0.24 -30.40 -9.58
CA LEU A 7 0.60 -29.69 -10.54
C LEU A 7 0.59 -30.48 -11.85
N SER A 8 0.67 -29.79 -12.99
CA SER A 8 0.89 -30.47 -14.27
C SER A 8 2.34 -30.95 -14.35
N ASP A 9 2.60 -31.96 -15.18
CA ASP A 9 3.92 -32.58 -15.37
C ASP A 9 5.05 -31.57 -15.61
N SER A 10 4.80 -30.52 -16.40
CA SER A 10 5.78 -29.44 -16.65
C SER A 10 6.25 -28.70 -15.38
N TYR A 11 5.38 -28.56 -14.37
CA TYR A 11 5.76 -27.93 -13.10
C TYR A 11 6.48 -28.90 -12.16
N GLU A 12 6.20 -30.20 -12.26
CA GLU A 12 6.97 -31.21 -11.54
C GLU A 12 8.43 -31.26 -12.00
N GLU A 13 8.65 -31.18 -13.32
CA GLU A 13 10.00 -31.11 -13.90
C GLU A 13 10.76 -29.88 -13.40
N LYS A 14 10.12 -28.70 -13.38
CA LYS A 14 10.71 -27.46 -12.85
C LYS A 14 11.07 -27.61 -11.36
N LEU A 15 10.18 -28.20 -10.56
CA LEU A 15 10.41 -28.41 -9.15
C LEU A 15 11.59 -29.37 -8.91
N ALA A 16 11.68 -30.45 -9.70
CA ALA A 16 12.79 -31.39 -9.66
C ALA A 16 14.13 -30.73 -10.03
N LEU A 17 14.12 -29.87 -11.05
CA LEU A 17 15.29 -29.11 -11.47
C LEU A 17 15.78 -28.17 -10.37
N ILE A 18 14.87 -27.39 -9.77
CA ILE A 18 15.20 -26.47 -8.67
C ILE A 18 15.72 -27.23 -7.47
N GLN A 19 15.12 -28.37 -7.14
CA GLN A 19 15.58 -29.24 -6.07
C GLN A 19 17.01 -29.74 -6.33
N HIS A 20 17.33 -30.12 -7.57
CA HIS A 20 18.68 -30.58 -7.94
C HIS A 20 19.74 -29.48 -7.78
N TYR A 21 19.46 -28.25 -8.23
CA TYR A 21 20.42 -27.15 -8.17
C TYR A 21 20.53 -26.48 -6.80
N SER A 22 19.43 -26.36 -6.06
CA SER A 22 19.42 -25.68 -4.76
C SER A 22 19.75 -26.60 -3.59
N GLY A 23 19.63 -27.92 -3.76
CA GLY A 23 19.74 -28.90 -2.68
C GLY A 23 18.60 -28.82 -1.65
N LYS A 24 17.59 -27.97 -1.88
CA LYS A 24 16.46 -27.74 -0.97
C LYS A 24 15.38 -28.80 -1.15
N THR A 25 14.66 -29.09 -0.08
CA THR A 25 13.48 -29.95 -0.14
C THR A 25 12.33 -29.24 -0.86
N ARG A 26 11.39 -30.03 -1.42
CA ARG A 26 10.18 -29.49 -2.06
C ARG A 26 9.43 -28.51 -1.15
N THR A 27 9.35 -28.83 0.14
CA THR A 27 8.68 -28.00 1.13
C THR A 27 9.35 -26.64 1.32
N GLU A 28 10.69 -26.60 1.34
CA GLU A 28 11.45 -25.35 1.45
C GLU A 28 11.29 -24.49 0.21
N ILE A 29 11.36 -25.11 -0.98
CA ILE A 29 11.15 -24.41 -2.25
C ILE A 29 9.76 -23.78 -2.30
N VAL A 30 8.72 -24.52 -1.93
CA VAL A 30 7.34 -24.00 -1.92
C VAL A 30 7.17 -22.89 -0.88
N ARG A 31 7.80 -22.99 0.28
CA ARG A 31 7.75 -21.94 1.32
C ARG A 31 8.39 -20.65 0.81
N GLU A 32 9.61 -20.73 0.29
CA GLU A 32 10.31 -19.55 -0.23
C GLU A 32 9.57 -18.93 -1.42
N ALA A 33 9.01 -19.75 -2.32
CA ALA A 33 8.22 -19.25 -3.43
C ALA A 33 6.96 -18.51 -2.95
N LEU A 34 6.31 -18.99 -1.89
CA LEU A 34 5.16 -18.32 -1.28
C LEU A 34 5.57 -17.00 -0.62
N ASP A 35 6.70 -16.98 0.10
CA ASP A 35 7.20 -15.76 0.74
C ASP A 35 7.55 -14.69 -0.30
N GLN A 36 8.22 -15.08 -1.39
CA GLN A 36 8.50 -14.19 -2.52
C GLN A 36 7.24 -13.69 -3.21
N TYR A 37 6.27 -14.59 -3.44
CA TYR A 37 5.00 -14.20 -4.04
C TYR A 37 4.24 -13.19 -3.17
N LEU A 38 4.19 -13.42 -1.85
CA LEU A 38 3.57 -12.50 -0.91
C LEU A 38 4.27 -11.14 -0.92
N GLN A 39 5.61 -11.13 -0.87
CA GLN A 39 6.37 -9.89 -0.90
C GLN A 39 6.06 -9.06 -2.14
N ASN A 40 6.09 -9.68 -3.32
CA ASN A 40 5.78 -9.01 -4.59
C ASN A 40 4.34 -8.48 -4.60
N ALA A 41 3.38 -9.28 -4.13
CA ALA A 41 1.98 -8.87 -4.06
C ALA A 41 1.78 -7.68 -3.10
N VAL A 42 2.46 -7.67 -1.96
CA VAL A 42 2.42 -6.54 -1.00
C VAL A 42 3.05 -5.30 -1.61
N GLU A 43 4.20 -5.42 -2.27
CA GLU A 43 4.85 -4.29 -2.94
C GLU A 43 3.95 -3.69 -4.04
N GLU A 44 3.30 -4.53 -4.85
CA GLU A 44 2.35 -4.08 -5.88
C GLU A 44 1.14 -3.36 -5.28
N ILE A 45 0.57 -3.89 -4.19
CA ILE A 45 -0.55 -3.26 -3.47
C ILE A 45 -0.10 -1.92 -2.87
N GLN A 46 1.09 -1.84 -2.27
CA GLN A 46 1.61 -0.60 -1.69
C GLN A 46 1.88 0.45 -2.75
N GLN A 47 2.50 0.08 -3.88
CA GLN A 47 2.72 1.01 -4.99
C GLN A 47 1.41 1.51 -5.59
N THR A 48 0.43 0.62 -5.77
CA THR A 48 -0.91 0.98 -6.25
C THR A 48 -1.62 1.92 -5.27
N SER A 49 -1.52 1.64 -3.96
CA SER A 49 -2.11 2.49 -2.91
C SER A 49 -1.46 3.87 -2.85
N LEU A 50 -0.12 3.94 -2.94
CA LEU A 50 0.61 5.20 -2.99
C LEU A 50 0.25 6.02 -4.23
N SER A 51 0.15 5.37 -5.40
CA SER A 51 -0.28 6.01 -6.64
C SER A 51 -1.71 6.56 -6.53
N ASN A 52 -2.63 5.78 -5.98
CA ASN A 52 -4.01 6.20 -5.75
C ASN A 52 -4.12 7.37 -4.77
N ASN A 53 -3.38 7.32 -3.66
CA ASN A 53 -3.35 8.40 -2.67
C ASN A 53 -2.78 9.69 -3.26
N ARG A 54 -1.71 9.59 -4.07
CA ARG A 54 -1.14 10.74 -4.77
C ARG A 54 -2.14 11.36 -5.75
N LYS A 55 -2.86 10.54 -6.50
CA LYS A 55 -3.92 11.00 -7.41
C LYS A 55 -5.05 11.71 -6.65
N ILE A 56 -5.46 11.19 -5.49
CA ILE A 56 -6.46 11.84 -4.62
C ILE A 56 -5.92 13.19 -4.13
N LEU A 57 -4.68 13.25 -3.64
CA LEU A 57 -4.07 14.50 -3.18
C LEU A 57 -3.90 15.53 -4.31
N GLU A 58 -3.59 15.10 -5.53
CA GLU A 58 -3.54 15.97 -6.71
C GLU A 58 -4.94 16.48 -7.10
N MET A 59 -5.98 15.65 -6.97
CA MET A 59 -7.37 16.06 -7.19
C MET A 59 -7.90 16.99 -6.08
N LEU A 60 -7.41 16.83 -4.85
CA LEU A 60 -7.79 17.63 -3.69
C LEU A 60 -6.85 18.83 -3.44
N GLY A 61 -5.76 18.94 -4.21
CA GLY A 61 -4.88 20.10 -4.17
C GLY A 61 -5.52 21.27 -4.91
N GLY A 62 -5.69 22.41 -4.24
CA GLY A 62 -6.20 23.63 -4.87
C GLY A 62 -7.73 23.76 -4.94
N ILE A 63 -8.50 22.84 -4.36
CA ILE A 63 -9.96 22.99 -4.17
C ILE A 63 -10.33 23.97 -3.03
N ALA A 64 -9.37 24.36 -2.21
CA ALA A 64 -9.53 25.39 -1.20
C ALA A 64 -8.26 26.25 -1.13
N GLU A 65 -8.43 27.56 -1.15
CA GLU A 65 -7.39 28.54 -0.89
C GLU A 65 -7.45 28.95 0.58
N GLY A 66 -6.30 28.96 1.25
CA GLY A 66 -6.20 29.36 2.65
C GLY A 66 -4.76 29.72 3.00
N PRO A 67 -4.56 30.46 4.10
CA PRO A 67 -3.23 30.76 4.63
C PRO A 67 -2.41 29.48 4.88
N GLU A 68 -1.10 29.53 4.69
CA GLU A 68 -0.20 28.39 4.95
C GLU A 68 -0.27 27.91 6.41
N ASP A 69 -0.58 28.81 7.35
CA ASP A 69 -0.71 28.53 8.78
C ASP A 69 -2.17 28.21 9.21
N LEU A 70 -3.09 28.03 8.26
CA LEU A 70 -4.50 27.81 8.54
C LEU A 70 -4.73 26.58 9.44
N SER A 71 -3.97 25.51 9.27
CA SER A 71 -4.10 24.32 10.13
C SER A 71 -3.73 24.58 11.59
N GLU A 72 -2.82 25.53 11.84
CA GLU A 72 -2.36 25.87 13.19
C GLU A 72 -3.27 26.90 13.85
N ARG A 73 -3.82 27.82 13.05
CA ARG A 73 -4.59 28.98 13.53
C ARG A 73 -6.07 28.91 13.19
N TYR A 74 -6.56 27.76 12.72
CA TYR A 74 -7.92 27.56 12.23
C TYR A 74 -8.98 28.13 13.18
N LYS A 75 -8.86 27.80 14.48
CA LYS A 75 -9.82 28.23 15.50
C LYS A 75 -9.81 29.74 15.70
N ASP A 76 -8.62 30.32 15.83
CA ASP A 76 -8.45 31.75 16.02
C ASP A 76 -8.99 32.54 14.82
N GLN A 77 -8.76 32.07 13.60
CA GLN A 77 -9.25 32.71 12.38
C GLN A 77 -10.78 32.61 12.23
N ILE A 78 -11.37 31.47 12.60
CA ILE A 78 -12.83 31.31 12.62
C ILE A 78 -13.46 32.17 13.70
N GLU A 79 -12.87 32.20 14.90
CA GLU A 79 -13.33 33.05 16.00
C GLU A 79 -13.29 34.51 15.57
N GLN A 80 -12.14 35.00 15.10
CA GLN A 80 -12.00 36.38 14.61
C GLN A 80 -13.00 36.70 13.50
N GLY A 81 -13.18 35.79 12.52
CA GLY A 81 -14.15 35.98 11.44
C GLY A 81 -15.60 36.06 11.94
N LEU A 82 -15.96 35.32 12.99
CA LEU A 82 -17.27 35.40 13.62
C LEU A 82 -17.44 36.71 14.40
N LYS A 83 -16.40 37.15 15.12
CA LYS A 83 -16.38 38.45 15.82
C LYS A 83 -16.55 39.61 14.84
N ASP A 84 -15.77 39.60 13.76
CA ASP A 84 -15.81 40.64 12.72
C ASP A 84 -17.16 40.70 11.99
N LYS A 85 -17.78 39.53 11.74
CA LYS A 85 -19.03 39.43 10.99
C LYS A 85 -20.29 39.70 11.82
N HIS A 86 -20.28 39.28 13.09
CA HIS A 86 -21.47 39.29 13.94
C HIS A 86 -21.35 40.19 15.18
N GLY A 87 -20.19 40.80 15.42
CA GLY A 87 -19.97 41.73 16.54
C GLY A 87 -20.10 41.07 17.91
N ILE A 88 -19.80 39.77 18.01
CA ILE A 88 -19.89 38.99 19.25
C ILE A 88 -18.52 39.04 19.92
N ASP A 89 -18.43 39.46 21.19
CA ASP A 89 -17.19 39.45 21.99
C ASP A 89 -16.96 38.11 22.71
#